data_AF-A0A930DGM1-F1
#
_entry.id   AF-A0A930DGM1-F1
#
_cell.length_a   1.000
_cell.length_b   1.000
_cell.length_c   1.000
_cell.angle_alpha   90.00
_cell.angle_beta   90.00
_cell.angle_gamma   90.00
#
_symmetry.space_group_name_H-M   'P 1'
#
loop_
_entity.id
_entity.type
_entity.pdbx_description
1 polymer ?
#
loop_
_entity_poly.entity_id
_entity_poly.type
_entity_poly.pdbx_seq_one_letter_code
_entity_poly.pdbx_strand_id
1 'polypeptide(L)'
;MGGELNINYTELLEKSDIAENYCADLRKNMGCLYDAVNKLNGGWESPSKEEFVKVFREDFKKLEMMAENMIKMSGCIRYAIDAYQKTERQVSNFI
;
A
#
# COMPACT_ATOMS: atom_id res chain seq x y z
N MET A 1 -32.78 -7.87 -14.81
CA MET A 1 -32.67 -8.57 -13.52
C MET A 1 -31.30 -8.26 -12.95
N GLY A 2 -31.15 -7.07 -12.36
CA GLY A 2 -29.91 -6.66 -11.71
C GLY A 2 -29.92 -7.27 -10.32
N GLY A 3 -28.98 -8.19 -10.06
CA GLY A 3 -28.80 -8.70 -8.71
C GLY A 3 -28.42 -7.54 -7.81
N GLU A 4 -29.22 -7.28 -6.78
CA GLU A 4 -28.83 -6.43 -5.66
C GLU A 4 -27.57 -7.05 -5.06
N LEU A 5 -26.43 -6.47 -5.42
CA LEU A 5 -25.17 -6.69 -4.75
C LEU A 5 -25.33 -6.02 -3.39
N ASN A 6 -25.84 -6.75 -2.41
CA ASN A 6 -25.85 -6.36 -1.00
C ASN A 6 -24.41 -6.40 -0.47
N ILE A 7 -23.57 -5.51 -1.02
CA ILE A 7 -22.15 -5.41 -0.67
C ILE A 7 -22.07 -4.63 0.63
N ASN A 8 -21.52 -5.26 1.66
CA ASN A 8 -21.12 -4.58 2.88
C ASN A 8 -19.88 -3.72 2.61
N TYR A 9 -20.10 -2.48 2.16
CA TYR A 9 -19.03 -1.53 1.89
C TYR A 9 -18.24 -1.14 3.13
N THR A 10 -18.82 -1.26 4.33
CA THR A 10 -18.14 -0.97 5.60
C THR A 10 -16.94 -1.87 5.81
N GLU A 11 -17.11 -3.19 5.60
CA GLU A 11 -16.00 -4.14 5.71
C GLU A 11 -14.89 -3.84 4.69
N LEU A 12 -15.26 -3.53 3.45
CA LEU A 12 -14.29 -3.15 2.41
C LEU A 12 -13.51 -1.88 2.76
N LEU A 13 -14.19 -0.85 3.28
CA LEU A 13 -13.55 0.38 3.73
C LEU A 13 -12.60 0.12 4.91
N GLU A 14 -13.03 -0.68 5.89
CA GLU A 14 -12.19 -1.08 7.02
C GLU A 14 -10.93 -1.83 6.56
N LYS A 15 -11.05 -2.77 5.60
CA LYS A 15 -9.88 -3.47 5.05
C LYS A 15 -8.95 -2.53 4.27
N SER A 16 -9.51 -1.55 3.55
CA SER A 16 -8.75 -0.49 2.89
C SER A 16 -7.96 0.37 3.89
N ASP A 17 -8.61 0.82 4.97
CA ASP A 17 -7.96 1.60 6.03
C ASP A 17 -6.82 0.80 6.70
N ILE A 18 -7.07 -0.49 6.99
CA ILE A 18 -6.06 -1.39 7.54
C ILE A 18 -4.86 -1.52 6.60
N ALA A 19 -5.09 -1.72 5.30
CA ALA A 19 -4.02 -1.83 4.32
C ALA A 19 -3.18 -0.54 4.23
N GLU A 20 -3.82 0.63 4.27
CA GLU A 20 -3.13 1.93 4.28
C GLU A 20 -2.28 2.13 5.54
N ASN A 21 -2.80 1.76 6.71
CA ASN A 21 -2.06 1.82 7.97
C ASN A 21 -0.82 0.90 7.94
N TYR A 22 -0.97 -0.34 7.47
CA TYR A 22 0.18 -1.24 7.30
C TYR A 22 1.20 -0.69 6.30
N CYS A 23 0.77 -0.02 5.23
CA CYS A 23 1.71 0.64 4.30
C CYS A 23 2.48 1.78 4.97
N ALA A 24 1.82 2.56 5.83
CA ALA A 24 2.46 3.65 6.57
C ALA A 24 3.52 3.11 7.54
N ASP A 25 3.18 2.06 8.28
CA ASP A 25 4.11 1.38 9.19
C ASP A 25 5.28 0.74 8.43
N LEU A 26 5.00 0.08 7.30
CA LEU A 26 6.03 -0.48 6.44
C LEU A 26 7.02 0.60 5.98
N ARG A 27 6.54 1.74 5.47
CA ARG A 27 7.38 2.85 5.02
C ARG A 27 8.25 3.41 6.15
N LYS A 28 7.69 3.56 7.35
CA LYS A 28 8.44 3.99 8.53
C LYS A 28 9.58 3.02 8.85
N ASN A 29 9.26 1.73 8.91
CA ASN A 29 10.25 0.69 9.22
C ASN A 29 11.32 0.58 8.13
N MET A 30 10.94 0.77 6.87
CA MET A 30 11.86 0.84 5.75
C MET A 30 12.86 1.99 5.90
N GLY A 31 12.40 3.20 6.28
CA GLY A 31 13.31 4.32 6.56
C GLY A 31 14.34 3.96 7.65
N CYS A 32 13.89 3.36 8.75
CA CYS A 32 14.80 2.91 9.82
C CYS A 32 15.80 1.85 9.35
N LEU A 33 15.37 0.91 8.50
CA LEU A 33 16.24 -0.13 7.95
C LEU A 33 17.30 0.47 7.01
N TYR A 34 16.91 1.42 6.16
CA TYR A 34 17.82 2.12 5.27
C TYR A 34 18.90 2.88 6.06
N ASP A 35 18.50 3.59 7.12
CA ASP A 35 19.43 4.30 8.01
C ASP A 35 20.40 3.34 8.72
N ALA A 36 19.91 2.18 9.18
CA ALA A 36 20.75 1.16 9.81
C ALA A 36 21.80 0.62 8.84
N VAL A 37 21.43 0.34 7.59
CA VAL A 37 22.36 -0.12 6.55
C VAL A 37 23.37 0.97 6.19
N ASN A 38 22.98 2.24 6.13
CA ASN A 38 23.92 3.33 5.88
C ASN A 38 24.97 3.46 7.00
N LYS A 39 24.55 3.30 8.26
CA LYS A 39 25.47 3.28 9.40
C LYS A 39 26.43 2.09 9.34
N LEU A 40 25.93 0.90 8.98
CA LEU A 40 26.76 -0.29 8.79
C LEU A 40 27.79 -0.09 7.68
N ASN A 41 27.38 0.49 6.54
CA ASN A 41 28.24 0.75 5.38
C ASN A 41 29.40 1.70 5.70
N GLY A 42 29.19 2.70 6.59
CA GLY A 42 30.21 3.67 6.96
C GLY A 42 31.40 3.09 7.75
N GLY A 43 31.23 1.93 8.39
CA GLY A 43 32.28 1.23 9.15
C GLY A 43 32.74 -0.09 8.54
N TRP A 44 32.19 -0.46 7.38
CA TRP A 44 32.48 -1.74 6.73
C TRP A 44 33.47 -1.54 5.58
N GLU A 45 34.65 -2.14 5.69
CA GLU A 45 35.67 -2.16 4.64
C GLU A 45 35.96 -3.61 4.21
N SER A 46 35.09 -4.15 3.35
CA SER A 46 35.27 -5.48 2.75
C SER A 46 34.64 -5.52 1.37
N PRO A 47 35.18 -6.31 0.41
CA PRO A 47 34.56 -6.53 -0.91
C PRO A 47 33.12 -7.08 -0.84
N SER A 48 32.78 -7.85 0.21
CA SER A 48 31.42 -8.38 0.39
C SER A 48 30.36 -7.29 0.66
N LYS A 49 30.79 -6.09 1.04
CA LYS A 49 29.93 -4.94 1.25
C LYS A 49 29.25 -4.47 -0.02
N GLU A 50 29.97 -4.40 -1.13
CA GLU A 50 29.44 -3.84 -2.38
C GLU A 50 28.28 -4.70 -2.89
N GLU A 51 28.45 -6.02 -2.87
CA GLU A 51 27.40 -6.96 -3.25
C GLU A 51 26.21 -6.90 -2.30
N PHE A 52 26.46 -6.84 -0.97
CA PHE A 52 25.38 -6.67 0.01
C PHE A 52 24.57 -5.39 -0.24
N VAL A 53 25.25 -4.24 -0.41
CA VAL A 53 24.59 -2.95 -0.62
C VAL A 53 23.79 -2.96 -1.93
N LYS A 54 24.31 -3.61 -2.97
CA LYS A 54 23.59 -3.76 -4.24
C LYS A 54 22.29 -4.56 -4.05
N VAL A 55 22.38 -5.77 -3.50
CA VAL A 55 21.21 -6.65 -3.24
C VAL A 55 20.22 -5.94 -2.33
N PHE A 56 20.69 -5.32 -1.25
CA PHE A 56 19.84 -4.56 -0.34
C PHE A 56 19.06 -3.46 -1.06
N ARG A 57 19.72 -2.65 -1.89
CA ARG A 57 19.05 -1.56 -2.64
C ARG A 57 18.02 -2.09 -3.64
N GLU A 58 18.30 -3.20 -4.31
CA GLU A 58 17.36 -3.83 -5.23
C GLU A 58 16.11 -4.33 -4.50
N ASP A 59 16.28 -5.03 -3.38
CA ASP A 59 15.16 -5.55 -2.60
C ASP A 59 14.39 -4.43 -1.89
N PHE A 60 15.08 -3.40 -1.41
CA PHE A 60 14.45 -2.22 -0.83
C PHE A 60 13.51 -1.54 -1.84
N LYS A 61 13.95 -1.37 -3.09
CA LYS A 61 13.14 -0.80 -4.16
C LYS A 61 11.90 -1.64 -4.47
N LYS A 62 12.03 -2.98 -4.47
CA LYS A 62 10.87 -3.87 -4.66
C LYS A 62 9.85 -3.70 -3.53
N LEU A 63 10.33 -3.53 -2.30
CA LEU A 63 9.49 -3.29 -1.14
C LEU A 63 8.76 -1.94 -1.22
N GLU A 64 9.42 -0.89 -1.74
CA GLU A 64 8.80 0.42 -1.99
C GLU A 64 7.66 0.29 -3.01
N MET A 65 7.93 -0.41 -4.13
CA MET A 65 6.92 -0.66 -5.16
C MET A 65 5.72 -1.45 -4.63
N MET A 66 5.96 -2.43 -3.76
CA MET A 66 4.89 -3.19 -3.11
C MET A 66 4.00 -2.28 -2.25
N ALA A 67 4.61 -1.43 -1.41
CA ALA A 67 3.88 -0.48 -0.57
C ALA A 67 3.04 0.51 -1.42
N GLU A 68 3.60 1.03 -2.50
CA GLU A 68 2.88 1.90 -3.44
C GLU A 68 1.69 1.19 -4.10
N ASN A 69 1.88 -0.05 -4.55
CA ASN A 69 0.83 -0.81 -5.20
C ASN A 69 -0.33 -1.12 -4.24
N MET A 70 -0.05 -1.43 -2.97
CA MET A 70 -1.09 -1.64 -1.96
C MET A 70 -1.90 -0.36 -1.71
N ILE A 71 -1.26 0.81 -1.65
CA ILE A 71 -1.98 2.10 -1.53
C ILE A 71 -2.84 2.37 -2.76
N LYS A 72 -2.33 2.13 -3.96
CA LYS A 72 -3.11 2.29 -5.20
C LYS A 72 -4.33 1.39 -5.21
N MET A 73 -4.18 0.13 -4.78
CA MET A 73 -5.31 -0.81 -4.67
C MET A 73 -6.36 -0.33 -3.67
N SER A 74 -5.94 0.16 -2.50
CA SER A 74 -6.87 0.76 -1.53
C SER A 74 -7.64 1.93 -2.14
N GLY A 75 -6.94 2.82 -2.86
CA GLY A 75 -7.55 3.95 -3.56
C GLY A 75 -8.58 3.52 -4.62
N CYS A 76 -8.29 2.46 -5.39
CA CYS A 76 -9.23 1.91 -6.35
C CYS A 76 -10.52 1.39 -5.69
N ILE A 77 -10.41 0.74 -4.53
CA ILE A 77 -11.58 0.26 -3.76
C ILE A 77 -12.44 1.44 -3.31
N ARG A 78 -11.82 2.47 -2.70
CA ARG A 78 -12.56 3.69 -2.29
C ARG A 78 -13.26 4.35 -3.48
N TYR A 79 -12.57 4.48 -4.61
CA TYR A 79 -13.17 5.03 -5.83
C TYR A 79 -14.38 4.21 -6.31
N ALA A 80 -14.28 2.88 -6.30
CA ALA A 80 -15.38 2.01 -6.70
C ALA A 80 -16.60 2.21 -5.79
N ILE A 81 -16.39 2.24 -4.46
CA ILE A 81 -17.45 2.46 -3.47
C ILE A 81 -18.15 3.81 -3.69
N ASP A 82 -17.38 4.88 -3.89
CA ASP A 82 -17.92 6.21 -4.18
C ASP A 82 -18.78 6.22 -5.46
N ALA A 83 -18.32 5.55 -6.53
CA ALA A 83 -19.05 5.46 -7.79
C ALA A 83 -20.37 4.69 -7.63
N TYR A 84 -20.37 3.58 -6.87
CA TYR A 84 -21.58 2.83 -6.54
C TYR A 84 -22.56 3.68 -5.74
N GLN A 85 -22.11 4.32 -4.66
CA GLN A 85 -22.98 5.15 -3.81
C GLN A 85 -23.59 6.35 -4.58
N LYS A 86 -22.82 6.98 -5.48
CA LYS A 86 -23.34 8.04 -6.36
C LYS A 86 -24.44 7.51 -7.28
N THR A 87 -24.26 6.32 -7.84
CA THR A 87 -25.24 5.70 -8.75
C THR A 87 -26.52 5.34 -7.99
N GLU A 88 -26.42 4.72 -6.82
CA GLU A 88 -27.56 4.40 -5.95
C GLU A 88 -28.37 5.64 -5.59
N ARG A 89 -27.72 6.74 -5.18
CA ARG A 89 -28.40 8.02 -4.88
C ARG A 89 -29.10 8.63 -6.09
N GLN A 90 -28.54 8.47 -7.28
CA GLN A 90 -29.19 8.95 -8.50
C GLN A 90 -30.44 8.12 -8.78
N VAL A 91 -30.35 6.79 -8.74
CA VAL A 91 -31.49 5.90 -8.94
C VAL A 91 -32.60 6.18 -7.92
N SER A 92 -32.27 6.36 -6.64
CA SER A 92 -33.26 6.68 -5.59
C SER A 92 -33.95 8.03 -5.78
N ASN A 93 -33.34 8.97 -6.51
CA ASN A 93 -33.94 10.28 -6.81
C ASN A 93 -34.84 10.27 -8.05
N PHE A 94 -34.76 9.22 -8.88
CA PHE A 94 -35.59 9.05 -10.08
C PHE A 94 -36.86 8.21 -9.82
N ILE A 95 -36.94 7.53 -8.67
CA ILE A 95 -38.08 6.73 -8.22
C ILE A 95 -38.84 7.53 -7.15
#